data_AF-A0A7Y9WEW9-F1
#
_entry.id   AF-A0A7Y9WEW9-F1
#
_cell.length_a   1.000
_cell.length_b   1.000
_cell.length_c   1.000
_cell.angle_alpha   90.00
_cell.angle_beta   90.00
_cell.angle_gamma   90.00
#
_symmetry.space_group_name_H-M   'P 1'
#
loop_
_entity.id
_entity.type
_entity.pdbx_description
1 polymer ?
#
loop_
_entity_poly.entity_id
_entity_poly.type
_entity_poly.pdbx_seq_one_letter_code
_entity_poly.pdbx_strand_id
1 'polypeptide(L)'
;MPRNPRIRITHVEPLSNSWNRLDKFSLDYVRADGETQALTREIYHVDDGATVLLYDATRCTVILVRQFRLPAYLRGGSGDLLETPAGFLDGADPEGPHEAGSGRRDRLPDRVDEKSLQRVDGARLCHARGALFRRAICTR
;
A
#
# COMPACT_ATOMS: atom_id res chain seq x y z
N MET A 1 15.90 -13.17 -3.81
CA MET A 1 14.89 -14.02 -3.12
C MET A 1 15.18 -15.49 -3.41
N PRO A 2 15.08 -16.39 -2.42
CA PRO A 2 15.27 -17.83 -2.66
C PRO A 2 14.14 -18.38 -3.53
N ARG A 3 14.50 -19.17 -4.54
CA ARG A 3 13.56 -19.78 -5.48
C ARG A 3 12.88 -20.97 -4.80
N ASN A 4 11.56 -20.92 -4.61
CA ASN A 4 10.82 -22.04 -4.05
C ASN A 4 10.77 -23.19 -5.08
N PRO A 5 11.39 -24.35 -4.82
CA PRO A 5 11.47 -25.44 -5.81
C PRO A 5 10.11 -26.07 -6.14
N ARG A 6 9.09 -25.82 -5.31
CA ARG A 6 7.72 -26.32 -5.51
C ARG A 6 6.93 -25.52 -6.54
N ILE A 7 7.48 -24.41 -7.02
CA ILE A 7 6.81 -23.48 -7.94
C ILE A 7 7.63 -23.37 -9.21
N ARG A 8 7.02 -23.69 -10.35
CA ARG A 8 7.58 -23.45 -11.67
C ARG A 8 6.64 -22.57 -12.46
N ILE A 9 7.08 -21.37 -12.82
CA ILE A 9 6.35 -20.53 -13.77
C ILE A 9 6.54 -21.14 -15.15
N THR A 10 5.43 -21.44 -15.83
CA THR A 10 5.42 -22.07 -17.15
C THR A 10 5.11 -21.07 -18.26
N HIS A 11 4.33 -20.02 -17.97
CA HIS A 11 3.98 -19.00 -18.94
C HIS A 11 3.67 -17.66 -18.25
N VAL A 12 3.94 -16.56 -18.96
CA VAL A 12 3.54 -15.20 -18.57
C VAL A 12 2.93 -14.53 -19.79
N GLU A 13 1.69 -14.09 -19.66
CA GLU A 13 0.91 -13.41 -20.70
C GLU A 13 0.60 -11.98 -20.24
N PRO A 14 1.11 -10.94 -20.93
CA PRO A 14 0.73 -9.56 -20.63
C PRO A 14 -0.72 -9.33 -21.06
N LEU A 15 -1.57 -8.94 -20.11
CA LEU A 15 -2.98 -8.64 -20.36
C LEU A 15 -3.24 -7.14 -20.57
N SER A 16 -2.47 -6.28 -19.90
CA SER A 16 -2.52 -4.82 -20.07
C SER A 16 -1.21 -4.16 -19.66
N ASN A 17 -0.86 -3.06 -20.33
CA ASN A 17 0.29 -2.23 -20.00
C ASN A 17 -0.05 -0.73 -20.16
N SER A 18 -1.09 -0.29 -19.46
CA SER A 18 -1.55 1.10 -19.48
C SER A 18 -0.97 1.88 -18.30
N TRP A 19 -1.78 2.17 -17.27
CA TRP A 19 -1.32 2.88 -16.08
C TRP A 19 -0.30 2.05 -15.28
N ASN A 20 -0.63 0.78 -15.06
CA ASN A 20 0.28 -0.24 -14.54
C ASN A 20 0.14 -1.51 -15.38
N ARG A 21 1.11 -2.42 -15.23
CA ARG A 21 1.11 -3.72 -15.90
C ARG A 21 0.13 -4.69 -15.21
N LEU A 22 -0.61 -5.45 -16.00
CA LEU A 22 -1.39 -6.61 -15.58
C LEU A 22 -0.91 -7.82 -16.36
N ASP A 23 -0.42 -8.84 -15.66
CA ASP A 23 0.05 -10.08 -16.28
C ASP A 23 -0.73 -11.29 -15.77
N LYS A 24 -0.93 -12.28 -16.63
CA LYS A 24 -1.44 -13.60 -16.27
C LYS A 24 -0.31 -14.61 -16.26
N PHE A 25 -0.10 -15.23 -15.10
CA PHE A 25 0.89 -16.26 -14.87
C PHE A 25 0.24 -17.63 -14.94
N SER A 26 0.83 -18.54 -15.71
CA SER A 26 0.61 -19.97 -15.58
C SER A 26 1.77 -20.60 -14.82
N LEU A 27 1.47 -21.46 -13.85
CA LEU A 27 2.47 -22.10 -13.02
C LEU A 27 2.09 -23.52 -12.64
N ASP A 28 3.10 -24.36 -12.52
CA ASP A 28 3.00 -25.67 -11.89
C ASP A 28 3.35 -25.54 -10.42
N TYR A 29 2.45 -26.01 -9.56
CA TYR A 29 2.60 -26.02 -8.11
C TYR A 29 2.62 -27.46 -7.61
N VAL A 30 3.74 -27.87 -7.01
CA VAL A 30 3.84 -29.15 -6.31
C VAL A 30 3.13 -29.01 -4.96
N ARG A 31 2.09 -29.82 -4.75
CA ARG A 31 1.29 -29.91 -3.52
C ARG A 31 1.97 -30.76 -2.46
N ALA A 32 1.48 -30.67 -1.22
CA ALA A 32 2.16 -31.29 -0.07
C ALA A 32 2.25 -32.82 -0.18
N ASP A 33 1.28 -33.41 -0.88
CA ASP A 33 1.20 -34.83 -1.27
C ASP A 33 2.16 -35.22 -2.42
N GLY A 34 2.86 -34.25 -3.03
CA GLY A 34 3.78 -34.48 -4.15
C GLY A 34 3.15 -34.30 -5.52
N GLU A 35 1.82 -34.14 -5.61
CA GLU A 35 1.13 -33.98 -6.88
C GLU A 35 1.38 -32.60 -7.50
N THR A 36 1.50 -32.56 -8.83
CA THR A 36 1.67 -31.29 -9.55
C THR A 36 0.32 -30.76 -10.01
N GLN A 37 0.01 -29.53 -9.62
CA GLN A 37 -1.20 -28.83 -10.04
C GLN A 37 -0.86 -27.63 -10.93
N ALA A 38 -1.49 -27.56 -12.10
CA ALA A 38 -1.48 -26.34 -12.91
C ALA A 38 -2.38 -25.27 -12.30
N LEU A 39 -1.86 -24.06 -12.13
CA LEU A 39 -2.54 -22.89 -11.60
C LEU A 39 -2.39 -21.71 -12.54
N THR A 40 -3.37 -20.80 -12.49
CA THR A 40 -3.33 -19.51 -13.19
C THR A 40 -3.61 -18.37 -12.23
N ARG A 41 -2.84 -17.28 -12.29
CA ARG A 41 -3.00 -16.08 -11.46
C ARG A 41 -2.80 -14.83 -12.28
N GLU A 42 -3.70 -13.86 -12.12
CA GLU A 42 -3.50 -12.50 -12.64
C GLU A 42 -2.86 -11.64 -11.56
N ILE A 43 -1.82 -10.90 -11.94
CA ILE A 43 -1.04 -10.04 -11.07
C ILE A 43 -1.08 -8.63 -11.65
N TYR A 44 -1.75 -7.73 -10.93
CA TYR A 44 -1.68 -6.29 -11.20
C TYR A 44 -0.48 -5.72 -10.44
N HIS A 45 0.51 -5.25 -11.17
CA HIS A 45 1.76 -4.75 -10.59
C HIS A 45 1.53 -3.35 -10.03
N VAL A 46 1.51 -3.24 -8.70
CA VAL A 46 1.41 -1.96 -7.99
C VAL A 46 2.69 -1.81 -7.18
N ASP A 47 3.33 -0.64 -7.29
CA ASP A 47 4.56 -0.34 -6.57
C ASP A 47 4.29 -0.24 -5.06
N ASP A 48 5.35 -0.46 -4.28
CA ASP A 48 5.28 -0.33 -2.83
C ASP A 48 4.94 1.10 -2.42
N GLY A 49 4.16 1.20 -1.36
CA GLY A 49 3.74 2.46 -0.75
C GLY A 49 4.01 2.49 0.74
N ALA A 50 4.08 3.70 1.27
CA ALA A 50 4.19 3.98 2.70
C ALA A 50 3.04 4.86 3.16
N THR A 51 2.65 4.67 4.41
CA THR A 51 1.66 5.50 5.09
C THR A 51 2.13 5.90 6.48
N VAL A 52 1.70 7.07 6.95
CA VAL A 52 2.03 7.60 8.28
C VAL A 52 0.77 7.89 9.08
N LEU A 53 0.74 7.42 10.33
CA LEU A 53 -0.28 7.82 11.31
C LEU A 53 0.28 8.95 12.18
N LEU A 54 -0.26 10.15 12.02
CA LEU A 54 0.10 11.32 12.81
C LEU A 54 -0.78 11.37 14.07
N TYR A 55 -0.15 11.29 15.25
CA TYR A 55 -0.85 11.25 16.54
C TYR A 55 -0.27 12.29 17.51
N ASP A 56 -1.16 13.10 18.09
CA ASP A 56 -0.87 14.00 19.21
C ASP A 56 -1.30 13.29 20.52
N ALA A 57 -0.30 12.88 21.30
CA ALA A 57 -0.51 12.16 22.55
C ALA A 57 -1.09 13.03 23.67
N THR A 58 -0.81 14.33 23.67
CA THR A 58 -1.34 15.25 24.69
C THR A 58 -2.83 15.47 24.49
N ARG A 59 -3.25 15.62 23.24
CA ARG A 59 -4.66 15.86 22.88
C ARG A 59 -5.44 14.57 22.63
N CYS A 60 -4.77 13.44 22.51
CA CYS A 60 -5.36 12.16 22.09
C CYS A 60 -6.08 12.27 20.74
N THR A 61 -5.44 12.92 19.77
CA THR A 61 -6.02 13.20 18.45
C THR A 61 -5.15 12.67 17.33
N VAL A 62 -5.79 12.23 16.25
CA VAL A 62 -5.10 11.82 15.01
C VAL A 62 -5.40 12.79 13.88
N ILE A 63 -4.44 12.91 12.97
CA ILE A 63 -4.60 13.65 11.72
C ILE A 63 -4.77 12.66 10.58
N LEU A 64 -5.86 12.80 9.83
CA LEU A 64 -6.21 11.99 8.67
C LEU A 64 -6.52 12.89 7.47
N VAL A 65 -6.50 12.34 6.27
CA VAL A 65 -6.89 13.02 5.03
C VAL A 65 -8.20 12.46 4.50
N ARG A 66 -9.02 13.31 3.87
CA ARG A 66 -10.20 12.87 3.13
C ARG A 66 -9.91 12.89 1.63
N GLN A 67 -9.98 11.73 0.97
CA GLN A 67 -9.69 11.61 -0.46
C GLN A 67 -10.75 10.76 -1.17
N PHE A 68 -11.06 11.13 -2.40
CA PHE A 68 -11.95 10.33 -3.25
C PHE A 68 -11.23 9.10 -3.80
N ARG A 69 -11.84 7.92 -3.61
CA ARG A 69 -11.39 6.64 -4.17
C ARG A 69 -12.50 6.06 -5.04
N LEU A 70 -12.30 6.08 -6.36
CA LEU A 70 -13.25 5.53 -7.34
C LEU A 70 -13.70 4.09 -7.02
N PRO A 71 -12.83 3.13 -6.62
CA PRO A 71 -13.27 1.79 -6.29
C PRO A 71 -14.26 1.71 -5.11
N ALA A 72 -14.17 2.63 -4.15
CA ALA A 72 -15.11 2.70 -3.04
C ALA A 72 -16.46 3.26 -3.49
N TYR A 73 -16.45 4.25 -4.39
CA TYR A 73 -17.66 4.79 -5.02
C TYR A 73 -18.40 3.72 -5.83
N LEU A 74 -17.68 2.97 -6.67
CA LEU A 74 -18.27 1.92 -7.52
C LEU A 74 -18.91 0.77 -6.71
N ARG A 75 -18.57 0.61 -5.43
CA ARG A 75 -19.22 -0.34 -4.51
C ARG A 75 -20.48 0.22 -3.82
N GLY A 76 -20.94 1.41 -4.22
CA GLY A 76 -22.17 2.04 -3.70
C GLY A 76 -21.97 2.98 -2.51
N GLY A 77 -20.72 3.34 -2.19
CA GLY A 77 -20.41 4.38 -1.19
C GLY A 77 -20.26 5.77 -1.80
N SER A 78 -19.98 6.79 -0.98
CA SER A 78 -19.69 8.16 -1.45
C SER A 78 -18.39 8.25 -2.25
N GLY A 79 -17.47 7.31 -2.06
CA GLY A 79 -16.11 7.37 -2.62
C GLY A 79 -15.13 8.17 -1.77
N ASP A 80 -15.60 9.12 -0.97
CA ASP A 80 -14.75 9.88 -0.04
C ASP A 80 -14.40 9.04 1.19
N LEU A 81 -13.13 8.64 1.29
CA LEU A 81 -12.60 7.89 2.43
C LEU A 81 -11.77 8.80 3.34
N LEU A 82 -11.81 8.48 4.63
CA LEU A 82 -10.90 9.04 5.61
C LEU A 82 -9.74 8.08 5.80
N GLU A 83 -8.53 8.53 5.49
CA GLU A 83 -7.33 7.68 5.39
C GLU A 83 -6.14 8.34 6.10
N THR A 84 -5.16 7.53 6.48
CA THR A 84 -3.82 8.03 6.83
C THR A 84 -3.13 8.60 5.59
N PRO A 85 -2.41 9.73 5.68
CA PRO A 85 -1.59 10.23 4.57
C PRO A 85 -0.63 9.14 4.08
N ALA A 86 -0.68 8.85 2.78
CA ALA A 86 0.07 7.78 2.14
C ALA A 86 0.60 8.20 0.77
N GLY A 87 1.62 7.49 0.28
CA GLY A 87 2.15 7.68 -1.08
C GLY A 87 3.10 6.55 -1.50
N PHE A 88 3.45 6.53 -2.79
CA PHE A 88 4.38 5.54 -3.34
C PHE A 88 5.83 5.84 -2.96
N LEU A 89 6.65 4.80 -2.88
CA LEU A 89 8.08 4.94 -2.60
C LEU A 89 8.91 5.30 -3.83
N ASP A 90 8.37 5.14 -5.05
CA ASP A 90 9.07 5.39 -6.32
C ASP A 90 10.50 4.77 -6.38
N GLY A 91 10.65 3.57 -5.82
CA GLY A 91 11.92 2.83 -5.78
C GLY A 91 12.88 3.24 -4.67
N ALA A 92 12.49 4.13 -3.76
CA ALA A 92 13.25 4.45 -2.56
C ALA A 92 13.14 3.34 -1.51
N ASP A 93 14.21 3.15 -0.74
CA ASP A 93 14.21 2.25 0.43
C ASP A 93 13.21 2.77 1.47
N PRO A 94 12.26 1.95 1.95
CA PRO A 94 11.29 2.36 2.97
C PRO A 94 11.89 2.85 4.29
N GLU A 95 13.12 2.47 4.62
CA GLU A 95 13.84 2.92 5.82
C GLU A 95 14.91 4.01 5.51
N GLY A 96 15.11 4.34 4.23
CA GLY A 96 16.11 5.31 3.77
C GLY A 96 15.62 6.77 3.82
N PRO A 97 16.53 7.76 3.75
CA PRO A 97 16.14 9.16 3.56
C PRO A 97 15.31 9.30 2.27
N HIS A 98 14.12 9.88 2.38
CA HIS A 98 13.26 10.14 1.21
C HIS A 98 13.93 11.17 0.29
N GLU A 99 14.58 10.70 -0.77
CA GLU A 99 15.04 11.54 -1.88
C GLU A 99 13.92 11.66 -2.92
N ALA A 100 13.70 12.88 -3.38
CA ALA A 100 12.56 13.27 -4.20
C ALA A 100 12.56 12.68 -5.63
N GLY A 101 11.92 11.52 -5.85
CA GLY A 101 11.73 10.93 -7.19
C GLY A 101 10.79 11.72 -8.13
N SER A 102 11.25 12.11 -9.32
CA SER A 102 10.60 13.06 -10.26
C SER A 102 9.23 12.68 -10.89
N GLY A 103 8.57 11.60 -10.47
CA GLY A 103 7.34 11.10 -11.10
C GLY A 103 6.05 11.71 -10.54
N ARG A 104 5.07 12.01 -11.42
CA ARG A 104 3.70 12.44 -11.07
C ARG A 104 2.87 11.28 -10.48
N ARG A 105 3.35 10.69 -9.40
CA ARG A 105 2.61 9.74 -8.55
C ARG A 105 2.33 10.48 -7.24
N ASP A 106 1.21 10.19 -6.59
CA ASP A 106 0.88 10.80 -5.29
C ASP A 106 1.99 10.44 -4.29
N ARG A 107 3.00 11.30 -4.23
CA ARG A 107 4.15 11.16 -3.34
C ARG A 107 3.64 11.39 -1.93
N LEU A 108 4.21 10.67 -0.96
CA LEU A 108 4.01 11.05 0.43
C LEU A 108 4.44 12.51 0.57
N PRO A 109 3.53 13.42 0.90
CA PRO A 109 3.84 14.84 0.79
C PRO A 109 4.82 15.21 1.91
N ASP A 110 5.90 15.91 1.57
CA ASP A 110 6.83 16.49 2.56
C ASP A 110 6.12 17.45 3.52
N ARG A 111 4.95 17.95 3.10
CA ARG A 111 3.99 18.74 3.88
C ARG A 111 2.58 18.29 3.55
N VAL A 112 1.86 17.78 4.54
CA VAL A 112 0.43 17.49 4.36
C VAL A 112 -0.31 18.83 4.21
N ASP A 113 -1.03 19.02 3.11
CA ASP A 113 -1.86 20.22 2.89
C ASP A 113 -2.96 20.26 3.96
N GLU A 114 -2.90 21.29 4.82
CA GLU A 114 -3.81 21.51 5.93
C GLU A 114 -5.29 21.52 5.51
N LYS A 115 -5.60 21.89 4.27
CA LYS A 115 -6.99 21.97 3.77
C LYS A 115 -7.66 20.61 3.63
N SER A 116 -6.88 19.54 3.49
CA SER A 116 -7.37 18.15 3.38
C SER A 116 -7.39 17.43 4.72
N LEU A 117 -6.88 18.06 5.78
CA LEU A 117 -6.74 17.46 7.09
C LEU A 117 -8.06 17.48 7.85
N GLN A 118 -8.49 16.30 8.28
CA GLN A 118 -9.57 16.18 9.24
C GLN A 118 -8.97 15.73 10.57
N ARG A 119 -9.08 16.62 11.56
CA ARG A 119 -8.81 16.26 12.95
C ARG A 119 -9.98 15.42 13.45
N VAL A 120 -9.67 14.21 13.89
CA VAL A 120 -10.67 13.35 14.53
C VAL A 120 -10.40 13.35 16.03
N ASP A 121 -11.26 14.02 16.78
CA ASP A 121 -11.25 14.01 18.24
C ASP A 121 -11.94 12.73 18.76
N GLY A 122 -11.34 12.08 19.75
CA GLY A 122 -11.95 10.90 20.40
C GLY A 122 -11.51 9.54 19.87
N ALA A 123 -10.47 9.46 19.04
CA ALA A 123 -9.82 8.18 18.73
C ALA A 123 -9.17 7.62 20.02
N ARG A 124 -9.89 6.75 20.74
CA ARG A 124 -9.31 5.96 21.84
C ARG A 124 -8.35 4.95 21.24
N LEU A 125 -7.12 5.35 20.92
CA LEU A 125 -6.01 4.39 20.86
C LEU A 125 -5.75 3.94 22.28
N CYS A 126 -6.06 2.67 22.56
CA CYS A 126 -5.72 2.03 23.82
C CYS A 126 -4.24 2.28 24.13
N HIS A 127 -3.97 2.91 25.28
CA HIS A 127 -2.65 3.34 25.74
C HIS A 127 -1.53 2.31 25.45
N ALA A 128 -0.66 2.60 24.49
CA ALA A 128 0.71 2.09 24.49
C ALA A 128 1.57 3.19 25.14
N ARG A 129 1.97 2.98 26.39
CA ARG A 129 2.89 3.88 27.08
C ARG A 129 4.27 3.79 26.43
N GLY A 130 4.76 4.92 25.91
CA GLY A 130 6.18 5.16 25.65
C GLY A 130 6.60 5.09 24.17
N ALA A 131 7.39 6.10 23.79
CA ALA A 131 8.13 6.31 22.54
C ALA A 131 7.34 6.89 21.35
N LEU A 132 7.83 8.05 20.90
CA LEU A 132 7.66 8.58 19.54
C LEU A 132 7.91 7.47 18.53
N PHE A 133 6.86 7.01 17.85
CA PHE A 133 7.02 6.10 16.72
C PHE A 133 6.72 6.83 15.43
N ARG A 134 7.79 7.33 14.81
CA ARG A 134 7.88 7.40 13.34
C ARG A 134 7.92 5.96 12.84
N ARG A 135 6.77 5.34 12.60
CA ARG A 135 6.72 4.09 11.86
C ARG A 135 5.86 4.32 10.64
N ALA A 136 6.53 4.48 9.49
CA ALA A 136 5.92 4.19 8.21
C ALA A 136 5.50 2.72 8.26
N ILE A 137 4.20 2.44 8.16
CA ILE A 137 3.77 1.07 7.92
C ILE A 137 4.00 0.85 6.44
N CYS A 138 5.13 0.23 6.11
CA CYS A 138 5.42 -0.21 4.76
C CYS A 138 4.84 -1.61 4.57
N THR A 139 3.88 -1.75 3.67
CA THR A 139 3.46 -3.09 3.24
C THR A 139 4.58 -3.66 2.37
N ARG A 140 5.05 -4.86 2.72
CA ARG A 140 6.16 -5.57 2.08
C ARG A 140 5.64 -6.64 1.12
#